data_AF-A0A140KAK2-F1
#
_entry.id   AF-A0A140KAK2-F1
#
_cell.length_a   1.000
_cell.length_b   1.000
_cell.length_c   1.000
_cell.angle_alpha   90.00
_cell.angle_beta   90.00
_cell.angle_gamma   90.00
#
_symmetry.space_group_name_H-M   'P 1'
#
loop_
_entity.id
_entity.type
_entity.pdbx_description
1 polymer ?
#
loop_
_entity_poly.entity_id
_entity_poly.type
_entity_poly.pdbx_seq_one_letter_code
_entity_poly.pdbx_strand_id
1 'polypeptide(L)'
;MINVFMLLLEWLLRIFGIFWIFGGLITFKMARQANFIDSAIESLTQEKEDKLVSQFLSISSLLTLLSGSGLAVASRWVIFPLSLLVASQVLYFTIQRQRFLSANTDELREQAQISPQTKNAFIVSLIVIAIALIGIWVGVLQ
;
A
#
# COMPACT_ATOMS: atom_id res chain seq x y z
N MET A 1 20.82 24.03 16.02
CA MET A 1 19.40 23.82 15.66
C MET A 1 19.22 22.85 14.50
N ILE A 2 19.93 23.00 13.38
CA ILE A 2 19.84 22.11 12.20
C ILE A 2 20.09 20.63 12.56
N ASN A 3 21.12 20.32 13.36
CA ASN A 3 21.41 18.95 13.77
C ASN A 3 20.32 18.30 14.64
N VAL A 4 19.63 19.08 15.47
CA VAL A 4 18.53 18.57 16.31
C VAL A 4 17.31 18.28 15.45
N PHE A 5 17.00 19.15 14.49
CA PHE A 5 15.90 18.93 13.54
C PHE A 5 16.13 17.69 12.68
N MET A 6 17.34 17.52 12.12
CA MET A 6 17.69 16.34 11.32
C MET A 6 17.58 15.04 12.14
N LEU A 7 18.09 15.05 13.38
CA LEU A 7 17.99 13.90 14.28
C LEU A 7 16.52 13.55 14.58
N LEU A 8 15.68 14.55 14.87
CA LEU A 8 14.26 14.33 15.12
C LEU A 8 13.55 13.77 13.88
N LEU A 9 13.83 14.31 12.70
CA LEU A 9 13.26 13.83 11.44
C LEU A 9 13.66 12.38 11.16
N GLU A 10 14.93 12.02 11.37
CA GLU A 10 15.41 10.64 11.21
C GLU A 10 14.66 9.68 12.12
N TRP A 11 14.59 9.98 13.42
CA TRP A 11 13.89 9.12 14.38
C TRP A 11 12.40 9.01 14.11
N LEU A 12 11.75 10.11 13.68
CA LEU A 12 10.35 10.07 13.26
C LEU A 12 10.16 9.15 12.06
N LEU A 13 11.02 9.23 11.05
CA LEU A 13 10.95 8.34 9.87
C LEU A 13 11.20 6.89 10.26
N ARG A 14 12.16 6.62 11.17
CA ARG A 14 12.45 5.27 11.62
C ARG A 14 11.30 4.64 12.40
N ILE A 15 10.74 5.37 13.37
CA ILE A 15 9.58 4.92 14.16
C ILE A 15 8.37 4.70 13.25
N PHE A 16 8.12 5.63 12.34
CA PHE A 16 7.08 5.48 11.34
C PHE A 16 7.33 4.26 10.46
N GLY A 17 8.56 4.01 10.03
CA GLY A 17 8.95 2.82 9.28
C GLY A 17 8.61 1.53 10.01
N ILE A 18 8.87 1.45 11.31
CA ILE A 18 8.48 0.31 12.15
C ILE A 18 6.95 0.14 12.16
N PHE A 19 6.20 1.22 12.38
CA PHE A 19 4.73 1.19 12.32
C PHE A 19 4.22 0.74 10.95
N TRP A 20 4.87 1.22 9.88
CA TRP A 20 4.54 0.89 8.49
C TRP A 20 4.77 -0.60 8.20
N ILE A 21 5.85 -1.20 8.73
CA ILE A 21 6.09 -2.65 8.68
C ILE A 21 4.93 -3.42 9.33
N PHE A 22 4.49 -3.01 10.52
CA PHE A 22 3.36 -3.67 11.19
C PHE A 22 2.08 -3.59 10.34
N GLY A 23 1.79 -2.43 9.75
CA GLY A 23 0.69 -2.27 8.80
C GLY A 23 0.79 -3.24 7.62
N GLY A 24 1.98 -3.32 7.01
CA GLY A 24 2.25 -4.26 5.92
C GLY A 24 2.05 -5.73 6.32
N LEU A 25 2.49 -6.16 7.50
CA LEU A 25 2.32 -7.53 7.99
C LEU A 25 0.84 -7.89 8.19
N ILE A 26 0.07 -6.96 8.77
CA ILE A 26 -1.36 -7.15 8.99
C ILE A 26 -2.09 -7.28 7.65
N THR A 27 -1.84 -6.35 6.71
CA THR A 27 -2.45 -6.40 5.37
C THR A 27 -2.04 -7.65 4.61
N PHE A 28 -0.79 -8.12 4.74
CA PHE A 28 -0.34 -9.36 4.12
C PHE A 28 -1.11 -10.58 4.66
N LYS A 29 -1.31 -10.65 5.98
CA LYS A 29 -2.10 -11.72 6.61
C LYS A 29 -3.54 -11.70 6.10
N MET A 30 -4.15 -10.52 6.02
CA MET A 30 -5.50 -10.35 5.46
C MET A 30 -5.58 -10.77 3.99
N ALA A 31 -4.56 -10.41 3.19
CA ALA A 31 -4.50 -10.80 1.78
C ALA A 31 -4.41 -12.32 1.59
N ARG A 32 -3.65 -13.02 2.45
CA ARG A 32 -3.59 -14.49 2.43
C ARG A 32 -4.91 -15.13 2.85
N GLN A 33 -5.58 -14.57 3.85
CA GLN A 33 -6.90 -15.05 4.28
C GLN A 33 -7.95 -14.86 3.18
N ALA A 34 -7.98 -13.70 2.52
CA ALA A 34 -8.87 -13.45 1.39
C ALA A 34 -8.64 -14.46 0.26
N ASN A 35 -7.38 -14.61 -0.20
CA ASN A 35 -7.03 -15.59 -1.24
C ASN A 35 -7.45 -17.03 -0.88
N PHE A 36 -7.34 -17.41 0.40
CA PHE A 36 -7.75 -18.73 0.87
C PHE A 36 -9.27 -18.91 0.79
N ILE A 37 -10.03 -17.90 1.23
CA ILE A 37 -11.50 -17.91 1.14
C ILE A 37 -11.95 -17.94 -0.33
N ASP A 38 -11.39 -17.08 -1.18
CA ASP A 38 -11.70 -17.05 -2.61
C ASP A 38 -11.46 -18.42 -3.26
N SER A 39 -10.35 -19.07 -2.92
CA SER A 39 -10.01 -20.41 -3.45
C SER A 39 -10.93 -21.51 -2.89
N ALA A 40 -11.39 -21.38 -1.64
CA ALA A 40 -12.36 -22.30 -1.06
C ALA A 40 -13.73 -22.16 -1.73
N ILE A 41 -14.17 -20.93 -2.00
CA ILE A 41 -15.42 -20.65 -2.73
C ILE A 41 -15.33 -21.23 -4.14
N GLU A 42 -14.26 -20.94 -4.87
CA GLU A 42 -14.02 -21.48 -6.22
C GLU A 42 -14.07 -23.01 -6.24
N SER A 43 -13.57 -23.68 -5.19
CA SER A 43 -13.64 -25.14 -5.07
C SER A 43 -15.05 -25.69 -4.79
N LEU A 44 -15.91 -24.89 -4.12
CA LEU A 44 -17.27 -25.28 -3.75
C LEU A 44 -18.27 -24.98 -4.87
N THR A 45 -18.12 -23.85 -5.56
CA THR A 45 -19.05 -23.38 -6.60
C THR A 45 -18.64 -23.80 -8.00
N GLN A 46 -17.37 -24.19 -8.21
CA GLN A 46 -16.76 -24.40 -9.53
C GLN A 46 -16.74 -23.14 -10.41
N GLU A 47 -17.05 -21.96 -9.84
CA GLU A 47 -16.98 -20.67 -10.52
C GLU A 47 -15.66 -19.96 -10.18
N LYS A 48 -15.08 -19.28 -11.16
CA LYS A 48 -13.82 -18.54 -10.95
C LYS A 48 -14.08 -17.25 -10.20
N GLU A 49 -13.49 -17.15 -9.02
CA GLU A 49 -13.51 -15.92 -8.21
C GLU A 49 -12.55 -14.85 -8.74
N ASP A 50 -12.94 -13.59 -8.57
CA ASP A 50 -12.12 -12.45 -8.97
C ASP A 50 -11.05 -12.13 -7.92
N LYS A 51 -9.81 -12.49 -8.24
CA LYS A 51 -8.66 -12.34 -7.35
C LYS A 51 -7.99 -10.96 -7.42
N LEU A 52 -8.58 -9.99 -8.12
CA LEU A 52 -7.95 -8.65 -8.27
C LEU A 52 -7.67 -8.00 -6.92
N VAL A 53 -8.65 -8.00 -6.01
CA VAL A 53 -8.52 -7.34 -4.70
C VAL A 53 -7.47 -8.05 -3.84
N SER A 54 -7.50 -9.37 -3.79
CA SER A 54 -6.57 -10.17 -2.99
C SER A 54 -5.13 -10.11 -3.55
N GLN A 55 -4.95 -10.05 -4.86
CA GLN A 55 -3.65 -9.78 -5.50
C GLN A 55 -3.15 -8.37 -5.20
N PHE A 56 -4.01 -7.35 -5.34
CA PHE A 56 -3.67 -5.96 -5.03
C PHE A 56 -3.24 -5.79 -3.57
N LEU A 57 -3.96 -6.39 -2.62
CA LEU A 57 -3.59 -6.37 -1.20
C LEU A 57 -2.25 -7.08 -0.94
N SER A 58 -1.99 -8.18 -1.65
CA SER A 58 -0.71 -8.91 -1.55
C SER A 58 0.47 -8.06 -2.04
N ILE A 59 0.33 -7.42 -3.20
CA ILE A 59 1.36 -6.53 -3.77
C ILE A 59 1.56 -5.31 -2.87
N SER A 60 0.48 -4.66 -2.46
CA SER A 60 0.53 -3.45 -1.63
C SER A 60 1.14 -3.73 -0.26
N SER A 61 0.81 -4.86 0.37
CA SER A 61 1.40 -5.24 1.66
C SER A 61 2.90 -5.51 1.54
N LEU A 62 3.36 -6.19 0.49
CA LEU A 62 4.79 -6.39 0.26
C LEU A 62 5.53 -5.06 0.05
N LEU A 63 4.98 -4.17 -0.77
CA LEU A 63 5.59 -2.85 -1.01
C LEU A 63 5.56 -1.97 0.24
N THR A 64 4.51 -2.08 1.06
CA THR A 64 4.42 -1.45 2.39
C THR A 64 5.52 -1.98 3.31
N LEU A 65 5.76 -3.30 3.35
CA LEU A 65 6.85 -3.88 4.15
C LEU A 65 8.23 -3.39 3.71
N LEU A 66 8.49 -3.40 2.40
CA LEU A 66 9.77 -2.98 1.83
C LEU A 66 10.02 -1.48 2.07
N SER A 67 9.00 -0.65 1.86
CA SER A 67 9.12 0.79 2.15
C SER A 67 9.26 1.08 3.64
N GLY A 68 8.54 0.35 4.51
CA GLY A 68 8.67 0.50 5.96
C GLY A 68 10.07 0.11 6.45
N SER A 69 10.63 -0.96 5.86
CA SER A 69 12.02 -1.37 6.11
C SER A 69 13.00 -0.29 5.69
N GLY A 70 12.83 0.29 4.49
CA GLY A 70 13.64 1.40 4.01
C GLY A 70 13.61 2.61 4.95
N LEU A 71 12.42 2.98 5.45
CA LEU A 71 12.29 4.07 6.44
C LEU A 71 12.94 3.72 7.79
N ALA A 72 12.77 2.49 8.28
CA ALA A 72 13.30 2.03 9.57
C ALA A 72 14.84 2.05 9.64
N VAL A 73 15.50 1.76 8.51
CA VAL A 73 16.96 1.84 8.40
C VAL A 73 17.47 3.19 7.87
N ALA A 74 16.58 4.16 7.68
CA ALA A 74 16.86 5.47 7.11
C ALA A 74 17.56 5.41 5.73
N SER A 75 17.12 4.50 4.85
CA SER A 75 17.72 4.35 3.53
C SER A 75 17.02 5.17 2.44
N ARG A 76 17.79 5.81 1.56
CA ARG A 76 17.29 6.51 0.36
C ARG A 76 16.60 5.57 -0.63
N TRP A 77 16.94 4.29 -0.60
CA TRP A 77 16.34 3.27 -1.48
C TRP A 77 14.85 3.08 -1.22
N VAL A 78 14.33 3.60 -0.12
CA VAL A 78 12.90 3.61 0.22
C VAL A 78 12.00 4.23 -0.86
N ILE A 79 12.53 5.16 -1.66
CA ILE A 79 11.77 5.80 -2.75
C ILE A 79 11.32 4.79 -3.79
N PHE A 80 12.12 3.76 -4.06
CA PHE A 80 11.78 2.75 -5.06
C PHE A 80 10.51 1.96 -4.69
N PRO A 81 10.44 1.26 -3.53
CA PRO A 81 9.21 0.56 -3.13
C PRO A 81 8.03 1.52 -2.86
N LEU A 82 8.26 2.75 -2.38
CA LEU A 82 7.19 3.75 -2.23
C LEU A 82 6.59 4.15 -3.58
N SER A 83 7.43 4.38 -4.59
CA SER A 83 6.97 4.74 -5.94
C SER A 83 6.17 3.60 -6.57
N LEU A 84 6.64 2.35 -6.40
CA LEU A 84 5.90 1.18 -6.84
C LEU A 84 4.57 1.01 -6.08
N LEU A 85 4.52 1.32 -4.78
CA LEU A 85 3.29 1.27 -3.98
C LEU A 85 2.25 2.26 -4.50
N VAL A 86 2.66 3.50 -4.78
CA VAL A 86 1.78 4.51 -5.37
C VAL A 86 1.33 4.08 -6.76
N ALA A 87 2.24 3.56 -7.60
CA ALA A 87 1.90 3.08 -8.94
C ALA A 87 0.90 1.91 -8.92
N SER A 88 1.05 0.96 -7.99
CA SER A 88 0.12 -0.17 -7.87
C SER A 88 -1.28 0.29 -7.43
N GLN A 89 -1.36 1.28 -6.54
CA GLN A 89 -2.63 1.91 -6.13
C GLN A 89 -3.30 2.65 -7.29
N VAL A 90 -2.55 3.40 -8.10
CA VAL A 90 -3.07 4.07 -9.31
C VAL A 90 -3.60 3.06 -10.32
N LEU A 91 -2.88 1.97 -10.55
CA LEU A 91 -3.32 0.91 -11.45
C LEU A 91 -4.62 0.28 -10.95
N TYR A 92 -4.69 -0.06 -9.67
CA TYR A 92 -5.90 -0.60 -9.05
C TYR A 92 -7.09 0.36 -9.16
N PHE A 93 -6.89 1.65 -8.90
CA PHE A 93 -7.94 2.66 -9.04
C PHE A 93 -8.41 2.81 -10.47
N THR A 94 -7.50 2.69 -11.45
CA THR A 94 -7.85 2.76 -12.87
C THR A 94 -8.72 1.57 -13.27
N ILE A 95 -8.34 0.35 -12.87
CA ILE A 95 -9.11 -0.86 -13.13
C ILE A 95 -10.50 -0.77 -12.47
N GLN A 96 -10.56 -0.39 -11.19
CA GLN A 96 -11.83 -0.27 -10.48
C GLN A 96 -12.73 0.82 -11.05
N ARG A 97 -12.16 1.95 -11.47
CA ARG A 97 -12.92 3.01 -12.16
C ARG A 97 -13.52 2.52 -13.48
N GLN A 98 -12.76 1.77 -14.27
CA GLN A 98 -13.28 1.17 -15.51
C GLN A 98 -14.42 0.19 -15.24
N ARG A 99 -14.28 -0.66 -14.21
CA ARG A 99 -15.34 -1.59 -13.79
C ARG A 99 -16.60 -0.86 -13.32
N PHE A 100 -16.44 0.19 -12.53
CA PHE A 100 -17.55 1.01 -12.05
C PHE A 100 -18.32 1.66 -13.20
N LEU A 101 -17.61 2.18 -14.21
CA LEU A 101 -18.22 2.80 -15.39
C LEU A 101 -18.90 1.77 -16.31
N SER A 102 -18.42 0.52 -16.33
CA SER A 102 -18.95 -0.56 -17.19
C SER A 102 -20.04 -1.39 -16.51
N ALA A 103 -20.32 -1.13 -15.23
CA ALA A 103 -21.28 -1.90 -14.44
C ALA A 103 -22.72 -1.58 -14.86
N ASN A 104 -23.42 -2.62 -15.34
CA ASN A 104 -24.82 -2.55 -15.78
C ASN A 104 -25.83 -2.83 -14.66
N THR A 105 -25.36 -3.27 -13.48
CA THR A 105 -26.18 -3.55 -12.30
C THR A 105 -25.60 -2.83 -11.08
N ASP A 106 -26.46 -2.56 -10.09
CA ASP A 106 -26.03 -1.88 -8.87
C ASP A 106 -25.09 -2.75 -8.01
N GLU A 107 -25.28 -4.07 -8.00
CA GLU A 107 -24.36 -5.01 -7.34
C GLU A 107 -22.93 -4.92 -7.89
N LEU A 108 -22.78 -4.87 -9.22
CA LEU A 108 -21.46 -4.73 -9.86
C LEU A 108 -20.83 -3.36 -9.58
N ARG A 109 -21.65 -2.31 -9.42
CA ARG A 109 -21.16 -0.98 -9.03
C ARG A 109 -20.64 -0.99 -7.60
N GLU A 110 -21.35 -1.61 -6.67
CA GLU A 110 -20.92 -1.73 -5.28
C GLU A 110 -19.60 -2.50 -5.18
N GLN A 111 -19.46 -3.61 -5.89
CA GLN A 111 -18.21 -4.38 -5.93
C GLN A 111 -17.02 -3.60 -6.53
N ALA A 112 -17.30 -2.69 -7.48
CA ALA A 112 -16.28 -1.85 -8.10
C ALA A 112 -15.91 -0.61 -7.26
N GLN A 113 -16.62 -0.33 -6.17
CA GLN A 113 -16.31 0.82 -5.33
C GLN A 113 -14.99 0.62 -4.57
N ILE A 114 -14.12 1.61 -4.69
CA ILE A 114 -12.87 1.65 -3.94
C ILE A 114 -13.18 2.00 -2.48
N SER A 115 -12.75 1.12 -1.56
CA SER A 115 -12.93 1.34 -0.12
C SER A 115 -12.30 2.66 0.36
N PRO A 116 -12.90 3.37 1.33
CA PRO A 116 -12.30 4.56 1.93
C PRO A 116 -10.90 4.31 2.51
N GLN A 117 -10.67 3.13 3.07
CA GLN A 117 -9.37 2.75 3.65
C GLN A 117 -8.28 2.71 2.57
N THR A 118 -8.58 2.20 1.37
CA THR A 118 -7.61 2.19 0.26
C THR A 118 -7.31 3.61 -0.24
N LYS A 119 -8.32 4.50 -0.28
CA LYS A 119 -8.10 5.92 -0.64
C LYS A 119 -7.21 6.62 0.38
N ASN A 120 -7.45 6.39 1.67
CA ASN A 120 -6.63 6.94 2.75
C ASN A 120 -5.19 6.41 2.67
N ALA A 121 -5.00 5.11 2.43
CA ALA A 121 -3.66 4.52 2.27
C ALA A 121 -2.89 5.15 1.10
N PHE A 122 -3.56 5.48 0.00
CA PHE A 122 -2.96 6.19 -1.13
C PHE A 122 -2.50 7.61 -0.74
N ILE A 123 -3.36 8.38 -0.07
CA ILE A 123 -3.02 9.73 0.41
C ILE A 123 -1.83 9.69 1.36
N VAL A 124 -1.84 8.76 2.32
CA VAL A 124 -0.71 8.61 3.25
C VAL A 124 0.56 8.22 2.50
N SER A 125 0.48 7.34 1.50
CA SER A 125 1.64 6.96 0.67
C SER A 125 2.23 8.16 -0.08
N LEU A 126 1.39 9.07 -0.60
CA LEU A 126 1.83 10.33 -1.23
C LEU A 126 2.49 11.30 -0.23
N ILE A 127 1.98 11.37 1.00
CA ILE A 127 2.59 12.19 2.05
C ILE A 127 3.96 11.60 2.43
N VAL A 128 4.04 10.29 2.61
CA VAL A 128 5.27 9.59 3.00
C VAL A 128 6.35 9.72 1.92
N ILE A 129 6.01 9.59 0.63
CA ILE A 129 6.99 9.78 -0.44
C ILE A 129 7.51 11.23 -0.48
N ALA A 130 6.64 12.22 -0.26
CA ALA A 130 7.06 13.62 -0.19
C ALA A 130 8.02 13.88 0.98
N ILE A 131 7.68 13.36 2.18
CA ILE A 131 8.56 13.48 3.36
C ILE A 131 9.88 12.73 3.15
N ALA A 132 9.86 11.55 2.52
CA ALA A 132 11.07 10.80 2.21
C ALA A 132 11.98 11.56 1.23
N LEU A 133 11.42 12.20 0.19
CA LEU A 133 12.20 13.06 -0.72
C LEU A 133 12.84 14.24 0.02
N ILE A 134 12.13 14.87 0.95
CA ILE A 134 12.69 15.91 1.83
C ILE A 134 13.82 15.31 2.67
N GLY A 135 13.61 14.14 3.27
CA GLY A 135 14.61 13.42 4.06
C GLY A 135 15.90 13.12 3.29
N ILE A 136 15.80 12.75 2.02
CA ILE A 136 16.96 12.58 1.13
C ILE A 136 17.63 13.93 0.85
N TRP A 137 16.85 14.95 0.52
CA TRP A 137 17.37 16.29 0.19
C TRP A 137 18.16 16.91 1.34
N VAL A 138 17.72 16.73 2.59
CA VAL A 138 18.43 17.20 3.78
C VAL A 138 19.49 16.23 4.31
N GLY A 139 19.69 15.08 3.66
CA GLY A 139 20.74 14.10 4.02
C GLY A 139 20.41 13.19 5.22
N VAL A 140 19.14 13.12 5.64
CA VAL A 140 18.65 12.23 6.71
C VAL A 140 18.47 10.78 6.21
N LEU A 141 18.07 10.59 4.96
CA LEU A 141 17.96 9.27 4.33
C LEU A 141 19.15 9.03 3.38
N GLN A 142 19.89 7.94 3.60
CA GLN A 142 21.18 7.65 2.93
C GLN A 142 21.17 6.44 2.00
#